data_AF-A0A7T1HKQ1-F1
#
_entry.id   AF-A0A7T1HKQ1-F1
#
_cell.length_a   1.000
_cell.length_b   1.000
_cell.length_c   1.000
_cell.angle_alpha   90.00
_cell.angle_beta   90.00
_cell.angle_gamma   90.00
#
_symmetry.space_group_name_H-M   'P 1'
#
loop_
_entity.id
_entity.type
_entity.pdbx_description
1 polymer ?
#
loop_
_entity_poly.entity_id
_entity_poly.type
_entity_poly.pdbx_seq_one_letter_code
_entity_poly.pdbx_strand_id
1 'polypeptide(L)'
;MVPPGRWQTYRQQQQQPNQGPTGSAPPATDPDLLDSDGAADAGLDAADGDDTLDLSLPQDSSPSDNDDPPAAAPSSADPLRAERRRSNQLEKELRKARAQLSRFSEINPDEYARLQDAERKREEFERQVGERERQLNEANLRRVRSVEKERDEARSQVQNLRKERLMERLFSEAEGRVGGDERGTFFDTFVTLCGGHFQLGEVDGRERLLPVDGKGQPLTADGVALSDGDYMEELRRHPVYSFLFQQRSGLYSAAVPETGHEHGGAVNLQTLSTAELYLEAVKGTTPRAAAPRR
;
A
#
# COMPACT_ATOMS: atom_id res chain seq x y z
N MET A 1 -60.53 7.20 32.87
CA MET A 1 -60.12 8.31 31.97
C MET A 1 -59.59 9.45 32.84
N VAL A 2 -58.38 9.91 32.51
CA VAL A 2 -57.49 10.98 33.04
C VAL A 2 -58.21 12.21 33.64
N PRO A 3 -57.74 12.84 34.76
CA PRO A 3 -56.66 13.86 34.74
C PRO A 3 -55.85 14.00 36.08
N PRO A 4 -55.07 15.09 36.35
CA PRO A 4 -53.78 15.46 35.74
C PRO A 4 -52.68 15.90 36.75
N GLY A 5 -51.42 15.98 36.27
CA GLY A 5 -50.34 16.88 36.78
C GLY A 5 -49.65 16.47 38.09
N ARG A 6 -48.36 16.74 38.34
CA ARG A 6 -47.58 17.92 37.95
C ARG A 6 -46.09 17.76 38.42
N TRP A 7 -45.14 18.19 37.56
CA TRP A 7 -43.74 18.63 37.78
C TRP A 7 -42.72 17.73 38.50
N GLN A 8 -41.55 17.51 37.88
CA GLN A 8 -40.31 18.17 38.32
C GLN A 8 -39.15 18.02 37.32
N THR A 9 -38.32 19.05 37.34
CA THR A 9 -37.25 19.49 36.44
C THR A 9 -35.97 18.66 36.54
N TYR A 10 -35.36 18.29 35.40
CA TYR A 10 -33.95 17.89 35.36
C TYR A 10 -33.07 19.10 35.04
N ARG A 11 -32.26 19.48 36.04
CA ARG A 11 -31.16 20.45 35.95
C ARG A 11 -29.91 19.66 35.55
N GLN A 12 -29.54 19.70 34.27
CA GLN A 12 -28.28 19.11 33.80
C GLN A 12 -27.14 20.09 34.12
N GLN A 13 -26.38 19.76 35.16
CA GLN A 13 -25.21 20.51 35.61
C GLN A 13 -24.00 20.03 34.80
N GLN A 14 -23.45 20.92 33.97
CA GLN A 14 -22.13 20.73 33.34
C GLN A 14 -21.05 20.71 34.43
N GLN A 15 -20.20 19.68 34.43
CA GLN A 15 -18.89 19.72 35.09
C GLN A 15 -17.86 19.03 34.19
N GLN A 16 -16.89 19.82 33.72
CA GLN A 16 -15.57 19.36 33.32
C GLN A 16 -14.70 19.21 34.57
N PRO A 17 -13.66 18.37 34.56
CA PRO A 17 -12.51 18.62 35.41
C PRO A 17 -11.17 18.61 34.66
N ASN A 18 -10.56 19.81 34.65
CA ASN A 18 -9.19 20.17 35.03
C ASN A 18 -7.94 19.44 34.48
N GLN A 19 -6.98 20.31 34.13
CA GLN A 19 -5.60 20.05 33.75
C GLN A 19 -4.64 19.95 34.97
N GLY A 20 -3.58 19.13 34.81
CA GLY A 20 -2.19 19.28 35.33
C GLY A 20 -1.91 19.06 36.84
N PRO A 21 -0.72 18.53 37.25
CA PRO A 21 0.60 19.03 36.83
C PRO A 21 1.73 17.98 36.62
N THR A 22 2.89 18.51 36.28
CA THR A 22 4.19 17.95 35.83
C THR A 22 4.97 17.02 36.78
N GLY A 23 5.60 15.98 36.22
CA GLY A 23 7.01 15.58 36.44
C GLY A 23 7.37 14.69 37.65
N SER A 24 7.86 13.46 37.37
CA SER A 24 9.12 12.88 37.90
C SER A 24 9.24 11.37 37.64
N ALA A 25 10.38 10.98 37.03
CA ALA A 25 11.18 9.75 37.09
C ALA A 25 10.55 8.33 37.10
N PRO A 26 11.09 7.36 36.31
CA PRO A 26 10.73 5.95 36.35
C PRO A 26 11.58 5.17 37.38
N PRO A 27 11.06 4.07 37.99
CA PRO A 27 11.92 3.08 38.60
C PRO A 27 12.24 1.94 37.61
N ALA A 28 13.53 1.69 37.50
CA ALA A 28 14.13 0.52 36.90
C ALA A 28 13.84 -0.76 37.70
N THR A 29 13.76 -1.89 37.00
CA THR A 29 14.48 -3.12 37.37
C THR A 29 14.55 -4.06 36.17
N ASP A 30 15.79 -4.35 35.76
CA ASP A 30 16.22 -5.47 34.93
C ASP A 30 15.77 -6.82 35.50
N PRO A 31 15.72 -7.87 34.64
CA PRO A 31 16.90 -8.71 34.58
C PRO A 31 17.47 -8.89 33.16
N ASP A 32 18.76 -8.62 33.13
CA ASP A 32 19.77 -8.91 32.12
C ASP A 32 19.88 -10.42 31.83
N LEU A 33 20.06 -10.77 30.55
CA LEU A 33 21.08 -11.68 30.01
C LEU A 33 20.63 -12.47 28.75
N LEU A 34 20.92 -11.83 27.62
CA LEU A 34 21.78 -12.29 26.51
C LEU A 34 21.51 -13.61 25.76
N ASP A 35 21.43 -13.38 24.44
CA ASP A 35 22.04 -14.09 23.31
C ASP A 35 21.49 -15.46 22.86
N SER A 36 20.74 -15.42 21.76
CA SER A 36 20.96 -16.36 20.66
C SER A 36 20.52 -15.75 19.34
N ASP A 37 21.50 -15.60 18.45
CA ASP A 37 21.42 -15.04 17.11
C ASP A 37 20.36 -15.72 16.23
N GLY A 38 19.41 -14.93 15.75
CA GLY A 38 18.49 -15.30 14.68
C GLY A 38 19.19 -15.22 13.33
N ALA A 39 19.78 -16.33 12.88
CA ALA A 39 20.16 -16.53 11.49
C ALA A 39 18.90 -16.83 10.65
N ALA A 40 18.79 -16.12 9.53
CA ALA A 40 17.70 -16.19 8.57
C ALA A 40 17.58 -17.58 7.91
N ASP A 41 16.39 -18.17 8.00
CA ASP A 41 15.98 -19.33 7.22
C ASP A 41 15.55 -18.85 5.83
N ALA A 42 16.45 -19.03 4.86
CA ALA A 42 16.22 -18.76 3.45
C ALA A 42 16.22 -20.07 2.66
N GLY A 43 15.04 -20.44 2.17
CA GLY A 43 14.82 -20.97 0.82
C GLY A 43 15.68 -22.16 0.39
N LEU A 44 15.13 -23.36 0.62
CA LEU A 44 15.51 -24.56 -0.12
C LEU A 44 15.04 -24.43 -1.57
N ASP A 45 15.99 -24.39 -2.51
CA ASP A 45 15.75 -24.63 -3.93
C ASP A 45 16.59 -25.82 -4.41
N ALA A 46 15.96 -26.64 -5.24
CA ALA A 46 16.41 -27.95 -5.69
C ALA A 46 17.36 -27.88 -6.91
N ALA A 47 18.32 -28.81 -6.96
CA ALA A 47 18.89 -29.43 -8.17
C ALA A 47 19.76 -30.60 -7.69
N ASP A 48 19.34 -31.86 -7.81
CA ASP A 48 19.38 -32.71 -9.01
C ASP A 48 20.82 -32.98 -9.48
N GLY A 49 21.21 -34.26 -9.42
CA GLY A 49 22.57 -34.73 -9.67
C GLY A 49 22.82 -36.13 -9.11
N ASP A 50 22.11 -37.12 -9.66
CA ASP A 50 22.44 -38.54 -9.60
C ASP A 50 23.80 -38.78 -10.29
N ASP A 51 24.66 -39.62 -9.70
CA ASP A 51 25.10 -40.90 -10.29
C ASP A 51 26.39 -41.44 -9.65
N THR A 52 26.46 -42.76 -9.61
CA THR A 52 27.62 -43.67 -9.45
C THR A 52 27.98 -44.19 -8.04
N LEU A 53 27.46 -45.40 -7.82
CA LEU A 53 27.82 -46.42 -6.83
C LEU A 53 29.22 -47.02 -7.10
N ASP A 54 30.06 -47.11 -6.06
CA ASP A 54 31.04 -48.20 -5.93
C ASP A 54 31.50 -48.33 -4.46
N LEU A 55 30.94 -49.30 -3.73
CA LEU A 55 31.56 -49.82 -2.51
C LEU A 55 31.36 -51.33 -2.45
N SER A 56 32.36 -51.99 -3.03
CA SER A 56 32.63 -53.42 -2.97
C SER A 56 32.71 -53.95 -1.52
N LEU A 57 32.04 -55.08 -1.26
CA LEU A 57 32.19 -55.89 -0.03
C LEU A 57 33.61 -56.42 0.14
N PRO A 58 34.01 -56.77 1.39
CA PRO A 58 34.66 -58.07 1.55
C PRO A 58 34.12 -58.88 2.74
N GLN A 59 33.55 -60.04 2.38
CA GLN A 59 33.98 -61.40 2.73
C GLN A 59 34.59 -61.69 4.12
N ASP A 60 33.90 -62.58 4.83
CA ASP A 60 34.29 -63.30 6.04
C ASP A 60 35.50 -64.25 5.85
N SER A 61 36.22 -64.47 6.96
CA SER A 61 36.90 -65.71 7.41
C SER A 61 38.41 -65.63 7.66
N SER A 62 38.82 -65.60 8.93
CA SER A 62 39.57 -66.71 9.58
C SER A 62 40.01 -66.33 11.02
N PRO A 63 40.04 -67.30 11.96
CA PRO A 63 40.35 -67.09 13.38
C PRO A 63 41.85 -67.27 13.65
N SER A 64 42.42 -66.50 14.58
CA SER A 64 43.73 -66.77 15.16
C SER A 64 43.66 -66.61 16.67
N ASP A 65 43.90 -67.73 17.36
CA ASP A 65 44.16 -67.83 18.79
C ASP A 65 45.39 -67.00 19.20
N ASN A 66 45.30 -66.36 20.37
CA ASN A 66 46.39 -66.22 21.36
C ASN A 66 45.87 -65.58 22.67
N ASP A 67 45.89 -66.40 23.73
CA ASP A 67 46.26 -66.16 25.13
C ASP A 67 45.73 -64.96 25.97
N ASP A 68 44.82 -65.30 26.91
CA ASP A 68 44.78 -65.04 28.38
C ASP A 68 44.71 -63.61 28.99
N PRO A 69 44.21 -63.42 30.24
CA PRO A 69 43.18 -62.42 30.56
C PRO A 69 43.70 -61.25 31.43
N PRO A 70 42.90 -60.18 31.59
CA PRO A 70 42.73 -59.64 32.93
C PRO A 70 41.31 -59.16 33.27
N ALA A 71 40.92 -59.48 34.51
CA ALA A 71 40.25 -58.62 35.48
C ALA A 71 39.00 -57.80 35.05
N ALA A 72 37.91 -58.11 35.74
CA ALA A 72 36.66 -57.35 35.87
C ALA A 72 36.78 -55.82 35.72
N ALA A 73 36.17 -55.28 34.67
CA ALA A 73 35.72 -53.90 34.60
C ALA A 73 34.23 -53.83 34.99
N PRO A 74 33.85 -53.16 36.09
CA PRO A 74 32.44 -52.95 36.44
C PRO A 74 31.83 -51.78 35.66
N SER A 75 30.57 -51.98 35.24
CA SER A 75 29.53 -50.95 35.03
C SER A 75 29.55 -49.97 33.85
N SER A 76 29.96 -50.36 32.63
CA SER A 76 29.45 -49.71 31.38
C SER A 76 28.50 -50.59 30.57
N ALA A 77 28.62 -51.92 30.72
CA ALA A 77 27.71 -52.88 30.10
C ALA A 77 26.38 -53.06 30.87
N ASP A 78 26.38 -52.77 32.17
CA ASP A 78 25.18 -52.85 33.02
C ASP A 78 24.08 -51.83 32.66
N PRO A 79 24.38 -50.54 32.39
CA PRO A 79 23.36 -49.60 31.94
C PRO A 79 22.77 -49.97 30.57
N LEU A 80 23.58 -50.42 29.61
CA LEU A 80 23.09 -50.89 28.30
C LEU A 80 22.25 -52.18 28.41
N ARG A 81 22.59 -53.09 29.33
CA ARG A 81 21.78 -54.28 29.63
C ARG A 81 20.47 -53.91 30.33
N ALA A 82 20.50 -52.94 31.25
CA ALA A 82 19.30 -52.42 31.90
C ALA A 82 18.36 -51.72 30.90
N GLU A 83 18.92 -50.96 29.96
CA GLU A 83 18.18 -50.31 28.88
C GLU A 83 17.59 -51.33 27.89
N ARG A 84 18.36 -52.35 27.50
CA ARG A 84 17.83 -53.47 26.70
C ARG A 84 16.72 -54.22 27.42
N ARG A 85 16.82 -54.44 28.73
CA ARG A 85 15.74 -55.05 29.54
C ARG A 85 14.52 -54.16 29.60
N ARG A 86 14.69 -52.84 29.76
CA ARG A 86 13.60 -51.86 29.76
C ARG A 86 12.91 -51.77 28.40
N SER A 87 13.67 -51.75 27.31
CA SER A 87 13.13 -51.77 25.94
C SER A 87 12.35 -53.07 25.66
N ASN A 88 12.91 -54.24 26.02
CA ASN A 88 12.20 -55.51 25.92
C ASN A 88 10.93 -55.56 26.78
N GLN A 89 10.95 -54.91 27.95
CA GLN A 89 9.78 -54.79 28.82
C GLN A 89 8.70 -53.90 28.18
N LEU A 90 9.07 -52.74 27.64
CA LEU A 90 8.16 -51.84 26.92
C LEU A 90 7.60 -52.49 25.66
N GLU A 91 8.39 -53.29 24.94
CA GLU A 91 7.93 -54.01 23.75
C GLU A 91 6.94 -55.12 24.11
N LYS A 92 7.17 -55.83 25.22
CA LYS A 92 6.19 -56.79 25.78
C LYS A 92 4.91 -56.08 26.24
N GLU A 93 5.03 -54.92 26.88
CA GLU A 93 3.89 -54.10 27.28
C GLU A 93 3.12 -53.57 26.06
N LEU A 94 3.80 -53.16 24.99
CA LEU A 94 3.17 -52.77 23.72
C LEU A 94 2.44 -53.94 23.05
N ARG A 95 3.05 -55.13 23.01
CA ARG A 95 2.38 -56.33 22.50
C ARG A 95 1.16 -56.69 23.36
N LYS A 96 1.26 -56.58 24.68
CA LYS A 96 0.16 -56.84 25.61
C LYS A 96 -0.97 -55.82 25.46
N ALA A 97 -0.65 -54.54 25.31
CA ALA A 97 -1.61 -53.47 25.07
C ALA A 97 -2.31 -53.64 23.71
N ARG A 98 -1.58 -53.98 22.65
CA ARG A 98 -2.17 -54.32 21.34
C ARG A 98 -3.10 -55.53 21.42
N ALA A 99 -2.70 -56.58 22.13
CA ALA A 99 -3.55 -57.75 22.35
C ALA A 99 -4.79 -57.41 23.19
N GLN A 100 -4.69 -56.51 24.16
CA GLN A 100 -5.83 -55.99 24.92
C GLN A 100 -6.77 -55.18 24.04
N LEU A 101 -6.24 -54.28 23.20
CA LEU A 101 -7.03 -53.48 22.25
C LEU A 101 -7.82 -54.37 21.28
N SER A 102 -7.16 -55.41 20.74
CA SER A 102 -7.78 -56.43 19.87
C SER A 102 -8.90 -57.20 20.58
N ARG A 103 -8.73 -57.50 21.87
CA ARG A 103 -9.78 -58.15 22.67
C ARG A 103 -10.93 -57.19 22.98
N PHE A 104 -10.67 -55.90 23.19
CA PHE A 104 -11.73 -54.90 23.35
C PHE A 104 -12.57 -54.72 22.08
N SER A 105 -11.97 -54.77 20.89
CA SER A 105 -12.71 -54.74 19.62
C SER A 105 -13.56 -56.00 19.38
N GLU A 106 -13.20 -57.15 19.95
CA GLU A 106 -13.95 -58.42 19.83
C GLU A 106 -15.05 -58.57 20.90
N ILE A 107 -14.83 -58.07 22.12
CA ILE A 107 -15.79 -58.19 23.24
C ILE A 107 -16.93 -57.18 23.11
N ASN A 108 -16.66 -56.00 22.53
CA ASN A 108 -17.67 -54.93 22.40
C ASN A 108 -17.61 -54.27 21.01
N PRO A 109 -18.01 -55.01 19.95
CA PRO A 109 -17.96 -54.51 18.58
C PRO A 109 -18.79 -53.22 18.41
N ASP A 110 -19.88 -53.08 19.18
CA ASP A 110 -20.76 -51.92 19.14
C ASP A 110 -20.09 -50.64 19.69
N GLU A 111 -19.25 -50.75 20.73
CA GLU A 111 -18.51 -49.59 21.25
C GLU A 111 -17.36 -49.18 20.33
N TYR A 112 -16.68 -50.13 19.69
CA TYR A 112 -15.65 -49.85 18.71
C TYR A 112 -16.23 -49.20 17.44
N ALA A 113 -17.37 -49.70 16.95
CA ALA A 113 -18.11 -49.08 15.85
C ALA A 113 -18.56 -47.66 16.20
N ARG A 114 -19.07 -47.44 17.43
CA ARG A 114 -19.41 -46.09 17.92
C ARG A 114 -18.20 -45.17 18.01
N LEU A 115 -17.04 -45.68 18.41
CA LEU A 115 -15.80 -44.90 18.51
C LEU A 115 -15.30 -44.49 17.12
N GLN A 116 -15.34 -45.40 16.13
CA GLN A 116 -15.03 -45.09 14.74
C GLN A 116 -16.03 -44.09 14.13
N ASP A 117 -17.32 -44.23 14.42
CA ASP A 117 -18.33 -43.27 13.98
C ASP A 117 -18.13 -41.89 14.62
N ALA A 118 -17.72 -41.84 15.89
CA ALA A 118 -17.39 -40.60 16.57
C ALA A 118 -16.12 -39.95 15.98
N GLU A 119 -15.12 -40.74 15.61
CA GLU A 119 -13.91 -40.27 14.94
C GLU A 119 -14.22 -39.68 13.56
N ARG A 120 -15.01 -40.39 12.74
CA ARG A 120 -15.48 -39.88 11.43
C ARG A 120 -16.28 -38.59 11.58
N LYS A 121 -17.19 -38.51 12.55
CA LYS A 121 -17.94 -37.28 12.83
C LYS A 121 -17.03 -36.13 13.29
N ARG A 122 -15.98 -36.43 14.05
CA ARG A 122 -14.98 -35.43 14.46
C ARG A 122 -14.21 -34.91 13.25
N GLU A 123 -13.76 -35.80 12.37
CA GLU A 123 -13.06 -35.43 11.14
C GLU A 123 -13.94 -34.59 10.20
N GLU A 124 -15.21 -34.97 10.02
CA GLU A 124 -16.19 -34.19 9.26
C GLU A 124 -16.42 -32.80 9.85
N PHE A 125 -16.51 -32.71 11.19
CA PHE A 125 -16.67 -31.43 11.87
C PHE A 125 -15.41 -30.57 11.76
N GLU A 126 -14.22 -31.15 11.92
CA GLU A 126 -12.94 -30.48 11.74
C GLU A 126 -12.79 -29.95 10.30
N ARG A 127 -13.23 -30.74 9.31
CA ARG A 127 -13.28 -30.29 7.92
C ARG A 127 -14.22 -29.10 7.71
N GLN A 128 -15.42 -29.15 8.28
CA GLN A 128 -16.39 -28.05 8.22
C GLN A 128 -15.86 -26.78 8.90
N VAL A 129 -15.17 -26.92 10.03
CA VAL A 129 -14.53 -25.81 10.73
C VAL A 129 -13.40 -25.23 9.87
N GLY A 130 -12.53 -26.06 9.32
CA GLY A 130 -11.45 -25.62 8.44
C GLY A 130 -11.95 -24.92 7.16
N GLU A 131 -13.02 -25.42 6.55
CA GLU A 131 -13.69 -24.77 5.43
C GLU A 131 -14.26 -23.40 5.83
N ARG A 132 -14.93 -23.30 6.99
CA ARG A 132 -15.47 -22.05 7.51
C ARG A 132 -14.37 -21.04 7.84
N GLU A 133 -13.26 -21.49 8.44
CA GLU A 133 -12.11 -20.65 8.72
C GLU A 133 -11.48 -20.10 7.45
N ARG A 134 -11.32 -20.93 6.40
CA ARG A 134 -10.85 -20.49 5.10
C ARG A 134 -11.79 -19.45 4.48
N GLN A 135 -13.10 -19.68 4.52
CA GLN A 135 -14.10 -18.72 4.02
C GLN A 135 -14.03 -17.38 4.77
N LEU A 136 -13.89 -17.42 6.10
CA LEU A 136 -13.74 -16.21 6.91
C LEU A 136 -12.43 -15.48 6.60
N ASN A 137 -11.33 -16.21 6.46
CA ASN A 137 -10.03 -15.66 6.11
C ASN A 137 -10.05 -15.02 4.72
N GLU A 138 -10.63 -15.67 3.72
CA GLU A 138 -10.82 -15.10 2.38
C GLU A 138 -11.70 -13.85 2.42
N ALA A 139 -12.82 -13.88 3.16
CA ALA A 139 -13.69 -12.73 3.31
C ALA A 139 -12.98 -11.56 4.03
N ASN A 140 -12.16 -11.85 5.04
CA ASN A 140 -11.35 -10.85 5.73
C ASN A 140 -10.31 -10.25 4.78
N LEU A 141 -9.57 -11.08 4.05
CA LEU A 141 -8.59 -10.64 3.06
C LEU A 141 -9.24 -9.75 1.98
N ARG A 142 -10.44 -10.09 1.51
CA ARG A 142 -11.19 -9.25 0.56
C ARG A 142 -11.55 -7.89 1.16
N ARG A 143 -11.96 -7.86 2.44
CA ARG A 143 -12.28 -6.60 3.16
C ARG A 143 -11.03 -5.75 3.39
N VAL A 144 -9.90 -6.35 3.76
CA VAL A 144 -8.64 -5.63 3.94
C VAL A 144 -8.21 -5.00 2.62
N ARG A 145 -8.23 -5.77 1.52
CA ARG A 145 -7.92 -5.25 0.18
C ARG A 145 -8.85 -4.12 -0.27
N SER A 146 -10.15 -4.20 0.03
CA SER A 146 -11.08 -3.12 -0.31
C SER A 146 -10.79 -1.86 0.48
N VAL A 147 -10.51 -1.99 1.79
CA VAL A 147 -10.15 -0.85 2.65
C VAL A 147 -8.81 -0.24 2.24
N GLU A 148 -7.83 -1.05 1.86
CA GLU A 148 -6.55 -0.56 1.34
C GLU A 148 -6.73 0.23 0.03
N LYS A 149 -7.56 -0.28 -0.88
CA LYS A 149 -7.91 0.44 -2.11
C LYS A 149 -8.61 1.76 -1.82
N GLU A 150 -9.61 1.77 -0.94
CA GLU A 150 -10.31 3.00 -0.52
C GLU A 150 -9.36 4.01 0.14
N ARG A 151 -8.42 3.54 0.96
CA ARG A 151 -7.39 4.37 1.58
C ARG A 151 -6.50 5.02 0.51
N ASP A 152 -6.06 4.25 -0.47
CA ASP A 152 -5.15 4.75 -1.50
C ASP A 152 -5.88 5.72 -2.46
N GLU A 153 -7.14 5.45 -2.78
CA GLU A 153 -8.02 6.39 -3.49
C GLU A 153 -8.21 7.69 -2.69
N ALA A 154 -8.50 7.61 -1.39
CA ALA A 154 -8.64 8.79 -0.54
C ALA A 154 -7.33 9.59 -0.45
N ARG A 155 -6.17 8.92 -0.37
CA ARG A 155 -4.85 9.57 -0.40
C ARG A 155 -4.61 10.28 -1.72
N SER A 156 -4.95 9.65 -2.84
CA SER A 156 -4.85 10.27 -4.18
C SER A 156 -5.77 11.49 -4.29
N GLN A 157 -7.01 11.40 -3.81
CA GLN A 157 -7.94 12.53 -3.77
C GLN A 157 -7.37 13.71 -2.96
N VAL A 158 -6.76 13.44 -1.80
CA VAL A 158 -6.13 14.49 -0.98
C VAL A 158 -4.98 15.16 -1.73
N GLN A 159 -4.11 14.40 -2.41
CA GLN A 159 -3.03 14.94 -3.21
C GLN A 159 -3.55 15.81 -4.37
N ASN A 160 -4.61 15.36 -5.06
CA ASN A 160 -5.24 16.10 -6.14
C ASN A 160 -5.85 17.41 -5.63
N LEU A 161 -6.61 17.39 -4.53
CA LEU A 161 -7.19 18.60 -3.93
C LEU A 161 -6.11 19.58 -3.45
N ARG A 162 -4.99 19.08 -2.91
CA ARG A 162 -3.85 19.94 -2.54
C ARG A 162 -3.25 20.61 -3.76
N LYS A 163 -3.01 19.83 -4.82
CA LYS A 163 -2.49 20.32 -6.09
C LYS A 163 -3.44 21.35 -6.71
N GLU A 164 -4.74 21.07 -6.78
CA GLU A 164 -5.77 21.98 -7.30
C GLU A 164 -5.84 23.28 -6.52
N ARG A 165 -5.79 23.26 -5.19
CA ARG A 165 -5.75 24.50 -4.38
C ARG A 165 -4.53 25.35 -4.66
N LEU A 166 -3.37 24.74 -4.89
CA LEU A 166 -2.16 25.49 -5.27
C LEU A 166 -2.28 26.02 -6.70
N MET A 167 -2.86 25.24 -7.62
CA MET A 167 -3.14 25.69 -8.98
C MET A 167 -4.11 26.87 -9.00
N GLU A 168 -5.15 26.86 -8.16
CA GLU A 168 -6.13 27.94 -8.04
C GLU A 168 -5.47 29.24 -7.56
N ARG A 169 -4.56 29.13 -6.58
CA ARG A 169 -3.77 30.27 -6.11
C ARG A 169 -2.88 30.84 -7.21
N LEU A 170 -2.13 29.98 -7.90
CA LEU A 170 -1.26 30.39 -9.01
C LEU A 170 -2.05 30.98 -10.16
N PHE A 171 -3.19 30.39 -10.51
CA PHE A 171 -4.08 30.89 -11.54
C PHE A 171 -4.61 32.28 -11.18
N SER A 172 -5.04 32.48 -9.93
CA SER A 172 -5.52 33.78 -9.45
C SER A 172 -4.41 34.84 -9.38
N GLU A 173 -3.22 34.46 -8.90
CA GLU A 173 -2.03 35.32 -8.82
C GLU A 173 -1.56 35.75 -10.22
N ALA A 174 -1.59 34.81 -11.17
CA ALA A 174 -1.34 35.06 -12.58
C ALA A 174 -2.54 35.70 -13.29
N GLU A 175 -3.46 36.38 -12.59
CA GLU A 175 -4.63 37.07 -13.14
C GLU A 175 -5.43 36.20 -14.15
N GLY A 176 -5.69 34.96 -13.76
CA GLY A 176 -6.56 34.04 -14.47
C GLY A 176 -7.97 34.63 -14.60
N ARG A 177 -8.62 34.37 -15.73
CA ARG A 177 -9.99 34.84 -15.95
C ARG A 177 -10.95 34.17 -14.98
N VAL A 178 -11.85 34.97 -14.43
CA VAL A 178 -12.91 34.50 -13.54
C VAL A 178 -14.19 34.34 -14.37
N GLY A 179 -14.98 33.30 -14.06
CA GLY A 179 -16.22 32.97 -14.77
C GLY A 179 -16.11 31.67 -15.56
N GLY A 180 -17.14 31.35 -16.33
CA GLY A 180 -17.27 30.08 -17.03
C GLY A 180 -18.47 30.04 -17.97
N ASP A 181 -18.54 28.96 -18.75
CA ASP A 181 -19.68 28.60 -19.57
C ASP A 181 -20.38 27.34 -19.00
N GLU A 182 -21.32 26.76 -19.74
CA GLU A 182 -22.04 25.55 -19.34
C GLU A 182 -21.13 24.32 -19.12
N ARG A 183 -19.89 24.35 -19.63
CA ARG A 183 -18.92 23.25 -19.54
C ARG A 183 -17.95 23.40 -18.37
N GLY A 184 -17.96 24.53 -17.67
CA GLY A 184 -17.12 24.78 -16.51
C GLY A 184 -16.50 26.17 -16.52
N THR A 185 -15.63 26.42 -15.55
CA THR A 185 -14.91 27.67 -15.40
C THR A 185 -13.63 27.71 -16.25
N PHE A 186 -13.08 28.91 -16.45
CA PHE A 186 -11.74 29.06 -17.03
C PHE A 186 -10.67 28.35 -16.18
N PHE A 187 -10.87 28.27 -14.86
CA PHE A 187 -10.01 27.49 -13.98
C PHE A 187 -10.12 25.98 -14.25
N ASP A 188 -11.32 25.44 -14.41
CA ASP A 188 -11.52 24.02 -14.76
C ASP A 188 -10.84 23.68 -16.10
N THR A 189 -10.92 24.62 -17.05
CA THR A 189 -10.23 24.50 -18.35
C THR A 189 -8.71 24.54 -18.18
N PHE A 190 -8.19 25.43 -17.33
CA PHE A 190 -6.76 25.49 -17.00
C PHE A 190 -6.27 24.19 -16.34
N VAL A 191 -7.00 23.65 -15.36
CA VAL A 191 -6.67 22.38 -14.73
C VAL A 191 -6.67 21.23 -15.74
N THR A 192 -7.64 21.21 -16.65
CA THR A 192 -7.73 20.17 -17.69
C THR A 192 -6.57 20.23 -18.68
N LEU A 193 -6.21 21.43 -19.15
CA LEU A 193 -5.19 21.61 -20.19
C LEU A 193 -3.76 21.63 -19.65
N CYS A 194 -3.55 22.29 -18.51
CA CYS A 194 -2.22 22.56 -17.94
C CYS A 194 -1.96 21.81 -16.64
N GLY A 195 -2.95 21.14 -16.05
CA GLY A 195 -2.77 20.44 -14.77
C GLY A 195 -1.69 19.35 -14.84
N GLY A 196 -1.50 18.70 -16.00
CA GLY A 196 -0.43 17.73 -16.22
C GLY A 196 0.98 18.33 -16.20
N HIS A 197 1.11 19.64 -16.39
CA HIS A 197 2.40 20.34 -16.42
C HIS A 197 2.91 20.70 -15.02
N PHE A 198 2.16 20.36 -13.96
CA PHE A 198 2.56 20.63 -12.59
C PHE A 198 2.60 19.33 -11.79
N GLN A 199 3.60 19.21 -10.92
CA GLN A 199 3.66 18.17 -9.90
C GLN A 199 3.68 18.80 -8.52
N LEU A 200 3.06 18.12 -7.55
CA LEU A 200 3.17 18.55 -6.15
C LEU A 200 4.57 18.22 -5.64
N GLY A 201 5.29 19.25 -5.20
CA GLY A 201 6.61 19.13 -4.61
C GLY A 201 6.70 19.88 -3.29
N GLU A 202 7.85 19.76 -2.64
CA GLU A 202 8.16 20.47 -1.41
C GLU A 202 9.43 21.29 -1.63
N VAL A 203 9.33 22.60 -1.41
CA VAL A 203 10.45 23.54 -1.51
C VAL A 203 10.48 24.34 -0.22
N ASP A 204 11.64 24.38 0.44
CA ASP A 204 11.84 25.07 1.73
C ASP A 204 10.83 24.65 2.83
N GLY A 205 10.44 23.37 2.86
CA GLY A 205 9.49 22.83 3.82
C GLY A 205 8.03 23.25 3.58
N ARG A 206 7.73 23.79 2.38
CA ARG A 206 6.38 24.19 1.98
C ARG A 206 5.97 23.47 0.70
N GLU A 207 4.74 22.99 0.67
CA GLU A 207 4.14 22.42 -0.53
C GLU A 207 4.05 23.50 -1.63
N ARG A 208 4.62 23.22 -2.80
CA ARG A 208 4.59 24.07 -4.00
C ARG A 208 4.32 23.24 -5.24
N LEU A 209 3.90 23.89 -6.32
CA LEU A 209 3.86 23.25 -7.62
C LEU A 209 5.22 23.37 -8.30
N LEU A 210 5.66 22.27 -8.90
CA LEU A 210 6.85 22.21 -9.73
C LEU A 210 6.41 22.03 -11.18
N PRO A 211 6.76 22.93 -12.10
CA PRO A 211 6.55 22.72 -13.52
C PRO A 211 7.30 21.47 -13.99
N VAL A 212 6.63 20.59 -14.74
CA VAL A 212 7.18 19.33 -15.26
C VAL A 212 6.96 19.16 -16.76
N ASP A 213 7.87 18.43 -17.40
CA ASP A 213 7.83 18.14 -18.82
C ASP A 213 6.85 17.00 -19.13
N GLY A 214 6.69 16.66 -20.41
CA GLY A 214 5.83 15.54 -20.82
C GLY A 214 6.29 14.16 -20.31
N LYS A 215 7.46 14.06 -19.69
CA LYS A 215 8.01 12.85 -19.05
C LYS A 215 7.92 12.91 -17.52
N GLY A 216 7.36 13.98 -16.95
CA GLY A 216 7.23 14.19 -15.51
C GLY A 216 8.53 14.63 -14.83
N GLN A 217 9.53 15.10 -15.59
CA GLN A 217 10.76 15.68 -15.03
C GLN A 217 10.58 17.18 -14.80
N PRO A 218 11.12 17.75 -13.71
CA PRO A 218 11.00 19.19 -13.46
C PRO A 218 11.64 19.99 -14.60
N LEU A 219 10.94 21.02 -15.10
CA LEU A 219 11.50 21.95 -16.07
C LEU A 219 12.68 22.68 -15.45
N THR A 220 13.72 22.89 -16.25
CA THR A 220 14.89 23.67 -15.85
C THR A 220 15.11 24.79 -16.87
N ALA A 221 15.39 25.99 -16.36
CA ALA A 221 15.88 27.12 -17.15
C ALA A 221 17.30 27.43 -16.69
N ASP A 222 18.25 27.46 -17.63
CA ASP A 222 19.68 27.70 -17.37
C ASP A 222 20.29 26.78 -16.30
N GLY A 223 19.79 25.54 -16.19
CA GLY A 223 20.26 24.54 -15.23
C GLY A 223 19.66 24.66 -13.83
N VAL A 224 18.76 25.63 -13.59
CA VAL A 224 18.00 25.78 -12.34
C VAL A 224 16.56 25.35 -12.55
N ALA A 225 15.94 24.71 -11.56
CA ALA A 225 14.54 24.33 -11.62
C ALA A 225 13.66 25.59 -11.85
N LEU A 226 12.82 25.54 -12.87
CA LEU A 226 11.93 26.64 -13.22
C LEU A 226 10.90 26.84 -12.10
N SER A 227 10.69 28.08 -11.68
CA SER A 227 9.67 28.38 -10.67
C SER A 227 8.26 28.26 -11.26
N ASP A 228 7.28 28.02 -10.41
CA ASP A 228 5.86 28.03 -10.78
C ASP A 228 5.43 29.36 -11.38
N GLY A 229 5.90 30.48 -10.81
CA GLY A 229 5.61 31.82 -11.31
C GLY A 229 6.16 32.09 -12.71
N ASP A 230 7.42 31.73 -12.97
CA ASP A 230 8.05 31.94 -14.29
C ASP A 230 7.34 31.14 -15.39
N TYR A 231 6.97 29.90 -15.08
CA TYR A 231 6.20 29.07 -16.01
C TYR A 231 4.80 29.63 -16.27
N MET A 232 4.13 30.20 -15.27
CA MET A 232 2.84 30.87 -15.47
C MET A 232 2.96 32.10 -16.38
N GLU A 233 4.06 32.85 -16.31
CA GLU A 233 4.34 33.95 -17.24
C GLU A 233 4.58 33.47 -18.69
N GLU A 234 5.19 32.30 -18.87
CA GLU A 234 5.28 31.66 -20.19
C GLU A 234 3.89 31.27 -20.72
N LEU A 235 3.04 30.68 -19.88
CA LEU A 235 1.67 30.32 -20.25
C LEU A 235 0.83 31.56 -20.62
N ARG A 236 1.03 32.69 -19.92
CA ARG A 236 0.39 33.97 -20.24
C ARG A 236 0.77 34.50 -21.62
N ARG A 237 1.99 34.25 -22.08
CA ARG A 237 2.48 34.63 -23.42
C ARG A 237 2.26 33.55 -24.48
N HIS A 238 1.80 32.37 -24.07
CA HIS A 238 1.63 31.24 -24.97
C HIS A 238 0.50 31.51 -25.97
N PRO A 239 0.71 31.27 -27.28
CA PRO A 239 -0.29 31.59 -28.31
C PRO A 239 -1.61 30.83 -28.09
N VAL A 240 -1.56 29.65 -27.48
CA VAL A 240 -2.74 28.80 -27.24
C VAL A 240 -3.29 28.94 -25.83
N TYR A 241 -2.50 29.30 -24.81
CA TYR A 241 -2.98 29.29 -23.41
C TYR A 241 -3.23 30.69 -22.84
N SER A 242 -2.76 31.74 -23.52
CA SER A 242 -2.95 33.13 -23.11
C SER A 242 -4.42 33.53 -22.92
N PHE A 243 -5.36 32.88 -23.62
CA PHE A 243 -6.78 33.18 -23.48
C PHE A 243 -7.35 32.88 -22.08
N LEU A 244 -6.70 32.00 -21.31
CA LEU A 244 -7.11 31.67 -19.94
C LEU A 244 -6.87 32.83 -18.97
N PHE A 245 -6.07 33.81 -19.38
CA PHE A 245 -5.62 34.89 -18.54
C PHE A 245 -6.21 36.23 -18.96
N GLN A 246 -6.32 37.12 -17.99
CA GLN A 246 -6.69 38.50 -18.23
C GLN A 246 -5.55 39.19 -18.96
N GLN A 247 -5.85 39.80 -20.11
CA GLN A 247 -4.90 40.66 -20.79
C GLN A 247 -4.70 41.90 -19.92
N ARG A 248 -3.46 42.15 -19.49
CA ARG A 248 -3.08 43.43 -18.88
C ARG A 248 -3.29 44.49 -19.94
N SER A 249 -4.33 45.30 -19.76
CA SER A 249 -4.62 46.43 -20.63
C SER A 249 -3.52 47.47 -20.41
N GLY A 250 -2.43 47.34 -21.15
CA GLY A 250 -1.27 48.22 -21.09
C GLY A 250 -0.01 47.47 -21.51
N LEU A 251 0.55 47.89 -22.65
CA LEU A 251 1.94 47.70 -23.09
C LEU A 251 2.32 46.50 -23.98
N TYR A 252 1.45 45.51 -24.22
CA TYR A 252 1.76 44.41 -25.17
C TYR A 252 0.84 44.32 -26.39
N SER A 253 0.24 45.44 -26.80
CA SER A 253 -0.19 45.61 -28.20
C SER A 253 1.03 45.91 -29.07
N ALA A 254 1.95 44.94 -29.18
CA ALA A 254 3.01 44.95 -30.17
C ALA A 254 2.45 44.44 -31.51
N ALA A 255 1.47 45.17 -32.04
CA ALA A 255 1.15 45.16 -33.45
C ALA A 255 1.19 46.63 -33.88
N VAL A 256 2.21 46.94 -34.67
CA VAL A 256 2.45 48.22 -35.33
C VAL A 256 1.13 48.86 -35.78
N PRO A 257 0.77 50.08 -35.34
CA PRO A 257 -0.31 50.82 -35.97
C PRO A 257 0.24 51.40 -37.28
N GLU A 258 0.33 50.58 -38.31
CA GLU A 258 0.57 51.07 -39.66
C GLU A 258 -0.76 51.61 -40.19
N THR A 259 -0.95 52.90 -39.96
CA THR A 259 -1.75 53.86 -40.74
C THR A 259 -2.81 53.29 -41.68
N GLY A 260 -4.07 53.41 -41.24
CA GLY A 260 -5.21 53.74 -42.10
C GLY A 260 -5.97 52.59 -42.73
N HIS A 261 -7.07 52.17 -42.11
CA HIS A 261 -8.43 52.11 -42.70
C HIS A 261 -9.42 51.45 -41.71
N GLU A 262 -10.53 52.16 -41.49
CA GLU A 262 -11.90 51.67 -41.28
C GLU A 262 -12.19 50.60 -40.20
N HIS A 263 -12.81 51.07 -39.10
CA HIS A 263 -13.82 50.39 -38.27
C HIS A 263 -13.80 48.85 -38.21
N GLY A 264 -12.81 48.29 -37.53
CA GLY A 264 -12.92 47.01 -36.85
C GLY A 264 -12.53 47.22 -35.40
N GLY A 265 -13.49 47.52 -34.52
CA GLY A 265 -13.21 47.68 -33.10
C GLY A 265 -12.47 46.45 -32.59
N ALA A 266 -11.35 46.66 -31.88
CA ALA A 266 -10.61 45.58 -31.24
C ALA A 266 -11.62 44.70 -30.49
N VAL A 267 -11.76 43.44 -30.92
CA VAL A 267 -12.72 42.51 -30.33
C VAL A 267 -12.40 42.45 -28.85
N ASN A 268 -13.35 42.84 -28.00
CA ASN A 268 -13.14 42.79 -26.56
C ASN A 268 -13.07 41.32 -26.16
N LEU A 269 -11.85 40.78 -26.09
CA LEU A 269 -11.62 39.38 -25.74
C LEU A 269 -12.17 39.04 -24.35
N GLN A 270 -12.50 40.02 -23.52
CA GLN A 270 -13.06 39.83 -22.17
C GLN A 270 -14.53 39.41 -22.18
N THR A 271 -15.26 39.64 -23.28
CA THR A 271 -16.71 39.33 -23.37
C THR A 271 -16.99 38.03 -24.13
N LEU A 272 -15.95 37.38 -24.66
CA LEU A 272 -16.08 36.19 -25.50
C LEU A 272 -16.13 34.90 -24.66
N SER A 273 -16.92 33.93 -25.14
CA SER A 273 -16.94 32.57 -24.61
C SER A 273 -15.67 31.78 -24.98
N THR A 274 -15.45 30.65 -24.31
CA THR A 274 -14.31 29.75 -24.54
C THR A 274 -14.16 29.35 -26.02
N ALA A 275 -15.28 29.01 -26.66
CA ALA A 275 -15.30 28.58 -28.06
C ALA A 275 -14.95 29.72 -29.03
N GLU A 276 -15.43 30.93 -28.75
CA GLU A 276 -15.14 32.12 -29.56
C GLU A 276 -13.68 32.56 -29.42
N LEU A 277 -13.12 32.46 -28.21
CA LEU A 277 -11.70 32.70 -27.96
C LEU A 277 -10.82 31.70 -28.73
N TYR A 278 -11.16 30.41 -28.73
CA TYR A 278 -10.43 29.40 -29.49
C TYR A 278 -10.44 29.72 -31.00
N LEU A 279 -11.60 30.06 -31.54
CA LEU A 279 -11.71 30.43 -32.96
C LEU A 279 -10.90 31.68 -33.29
N GLU A 280 -10.89 32.67 -32.41
CA GLU A 280 -10.12 33.90 -32.63
C GLU A 280 -8.60 33.65 -32.54
N ALA A 281 -8.15 32.81 -31.60
CA ALA A 281 -6.75 32.39 -31.49
C ALA A 281 -6.30 31.61 -32.73
N VAL A 282 -7.14 30.71 -33.26
CA VAL A 282 -6.83 29.95 -34.48
C VAL A 282 -6.80 30.86 -35.71
N LYS A 283 -7.69 31.84 -35.84
CA LYS A 283 -7.63 32.83 -36.94
C LYS A 283 -6.32 33.61 -36.96
N GLY A 284 -5.81 34.02 -35.79
CA GLY A 284 -4.53 34.74 -35.67
C GLY A 284 -3.29 33.94 -36.06
N THR A 285 -3.38 32.60 -36.12
CA THR A 285 -2.26 31.70 -36.47
C THR A 285 -2.25 31.26 -37.93
N THR A 286 -3.27 31.61 -38.71
CA THR A 286 -3.26 31.36 -40.15
C THR A 286 -2.34 32.35 -40.86
N PRO A 287 -1.31 31.89 -41.61
CA PRO A 287 -0.43 32.80 -42.32
C PRO A 287 -1.23 33.55 -43.39
N ARG A 288 -1.22 34.88 -43.33
CA ARG A 288 -1.79 35.75 -44.35
C ARG A 288 -1.06 35.48 -45.67
N ALA A 289 -1.72 34.82 -46.61
CA ALA A 289 -1.18 34.55 -47.94
C ALA A 289 -0.74 35.88 -48.57
N ALA A 290 0.51 35.93 -49.04
CA ALA A 290 1.07 37.11 -49.68
C ALA A 290 0.27 37.44 -50.95
N ALA A 291 -0.25 38.68 -51.03
CA ALA A 291 -0.94 39.16 -52.22
C ALA A 291 0.01 39.18 -53.43
N PRO A 292 -0.45 38.80 -54.63
CA PRO A 292 0.40 38.83 -55.83
C PRO A 292 0.74 40.28 -56.17
N ARG A 293 2.04 40.58 -56.21
CA ARG A 293 2.58 41.84 -56.74
C ARG A 293 2.17 41.96 -58.21
N ARG A 294 1.41 43.02 -58.53
CA ARG A 294 1.20 43.49 -59.91
C ARG A 294 2.26 44.52 -60.26
#